data_AF-B4D906-F1
#
_entry.id   AF-B4D906-F1
#
_cell.length_a   1.000
_cell.length_b   1.000
_cell.length_c   1.000
_cell.angle_alpha   90.00
_cell.angle_beta   90.00
_cell.angle_gamma   90.00
#
_symmetry.space_group_name_H-M   'P 1'
#
loop_
_entity.id
_entity.type
_entity.pdbx_description
1 polymer ?
#
loop_
_entity_poly.entity_id
_entity_poly.type
_entity_poly.pdbx_seq_one_letter_code
_entity_poly.pdbx_strand_id
1 'polypeptide(L)'
;MSDGEFPSGPWTGFFTYSHLPGKWRTNVHFTFEHGRVTGEGTDSVGSFIVAGRYDAAARECFWTKTYVAAHNVFYQGFREGKGIWGTWEIRPTVKGGFQLWPLGADGGENEAVQEAEELPAELLPS
;
A
#
# COMPACT_ATOMS: atom_id res chain seq x y z
N MET A 1 -2.40 -22.30 10.56
CA MET A 1 -2.34 -21.61 9.24
C MET A 1 -1.30 -20.52 9.40
N SER A 2 -0.25 -20.50 8.59
CA SER A 2 0.89 -19.64 8.85
C SER A 2 0.67 -18.24 8.28
N ASP A 3 0.68 -17.23 9.15
CA ASP A 3 0.82 -15.82 8.79
C ASP A 3 2.13 -15.50 8.06
N GLY A 4 3.00 -16.51 7.84
CA GLY A 4 4.30 -16.37 7.18
C GLY A 4 4.24 -15.83 5.74
N GLU A 5 3.08 -15.91 5.07
CA GLU A 5 2.90 -15.24 3.76
C GLU A 5 2.64 -13.75 3.88
N PHE A 6 2.34 -13.21 5.06
CA PHE A 6 2.14 -11.78 5.30
C PHE A 6 3.09 -11.32 6.42
N PRO A 7 4.38 -11.06 6.12
CA PRO A 7 5.34 -10.63 7.12
C PRO A 7 4.99 -9.23 7.64
N SER A 8 4.90 -9.11 8.96
CA SER A 8 4.91 -7.81 9.63
C SER A 8 6.28 -7.13 9.46
N GLY A 9 6.30 -5.81 9.56
CA GLY A 9 7.50 -5.00 9.42
C GLY A 9 7.37 -3.91 8.38
N PRO A 10 8.49 -3.34 7.92
CA PRO A 10 8.50 -2.28 6.92
C PRO A 10 8.27 -2.84 5.51
N TRP A 11 7.40 -2.15 4.76
CA TRP A 11 7.08 -2.40 3.36
C TRP A 11 7.28 -1.11 2.57
N THR A 12 7.67 -1.28 1.31
CA THR A 12 7.81 -0.19 0.34
C THR A 12 7.07 -0.56 -0.94
N GLY A 13 6.76 0.44 -1.75
CA GLY A 13 6.38 0.20 -3.13
C GLY A 13 5.82 1.44 -3.78
N PHE A 14 4.88 1.24 -4.69
CA PHE A 14 4.28 2.33 -5.44
C PHE A 14 2.77 2.21 -5.54
N PHE A 15 2.13 3.34 -5.81
CA PHE A 15 0.78 3.40 -6.34
C PHE A 15 0.78 4.18 -7.66
N THR A 16 -0.26 3.96 -8.46
CA THR A 16 -0.51 4.68 -9.72
C THR A 16 -1.90 5.32 -9.67
N TYR A 17 -2.20 6.27 -10.55
CA TYR A 17 -3.55 6.81 -10.78
C TYR A 17 -4.04 6.31 -12.13
N SER A 18 -5.31 5.92 -12.25
CA SER A 18 -5.82 5.37 -13.52
C SER A 18 -5.86 6.37 -14.68
N HIS A 19 -5.81 7.67 -14.37
CA HIS A 19 -5.94 8.77 -15.33
C HIS A 19 -4.63 9.53 -15.58
N LEU A 20 -3.53 9.13 -14.93
CA LEU A 20 -2.25 9.82 -15.03
C LEU A 20 -1.11 8.81 -15.15
N PRO A 21 -0.14 9.04 -16.04
CA PRO A 21 1.09 8.29 -16.03
C PRO A 21 1.89 8.62 -14.76
N GLY A 22 2.65 7.64 -14.27
CA GLY A 22 3.52 7.81 -13.11
C GLY A 22 3.33 6.69 -12.07
N LYS A 23 4.37 6.52 -11.26
CA LYS A 23 4.40 5.64 -10.10
C LYS A 23 4.89 6.46 -8.93
N TRP A 24 4.15 6.47 -7.83
CA TRP A 24 4.46 7.28 -6.67
C TRP A 24 4.83 6.40 -5.50
N ARG A 25 5.99 6.68 -4.89
CA ARG A 25 6.51 5.87 -3.81
C ARG A 25 5.65 5.99 -2.55
N THR A 26 5.48 4.87 -1.87
CA THR A 26 4.88 4.80 -0.55
C THR A 26 5.68 3.86 0.34
N ASN A 27 5.82 4.22 1.62
CA ASN A 27 6.40 3.36 2.64
C ASN A 27 5.38 3.19 3.76
N VAL A 28 5.25 1.97 4.28
CA VAL A 28 4.29 1.63 5.32
C VAL A 28 4.87 0.54 6.20
N HIS A 29 4.70 0.66 7.50
CA HIS A 29 4.95 -0.43 8.43
C HIS A 29 3.64 -1.19 8.65
N PHE A 30 3.59 -2.46 8.28
CA PHE A 30 2.42 -3.31 8.51
C PHE A 30 2.61 -4.22 9.72
N THR A 31 1.53 -4.41 10.46
CA THR A 31 1.38 -5.47 11.44
C THR A 31 0.23 -6.37 11.00
N PHE A 32 0.58 -7.59 10.60
CA PHE A 32 -0.34 -8.68 10.27
C PHE A 32 -0.42 -9.62 11.46
N GLU A 33 -1.61 -9.74 12.04
CA GLU A 33 -1.84 -10.60 13.19
C GLU A 33 -3.30 -11.05 13.23
N HIS A 34 -3.55 -12.34 13.42
CA HIS A 34 -4.90 -12.90 13.62
C HIS A 34 -5.92 -12.46 12.54
N GLY A 35 -5.52 -12.42 11.26
CA GLY A 35 -6.39 -12.01 10.16
C GLY A 35 -6.68 -10.50 10.08
N ARG A 36 -6.03 -9.69 10.93
CA ARG A 36 -6.09 -8.22 10.92
C ARG A 36 -4.81 -7.63 10.38
N VAL A 37 -4.94 -6.59 9.55
CA VAL A 37 -3.81 -5.73 9.16
C VAL A 37 -3.98 -4.36 9.79
N THR A 38 -2.92 -3.87 10.42
CA THR A 38 -2.80 -2.49 10.88
C THR A 38 -1.47 -1.91 10.42
N GLY A 39 -1.32 -0.60 10.47
CA GLY A 39 -0.05 0.02 10.13
C GLY A 39 -0.06 1.53 10.15
N GLU A 40 1.10 2.09 9.90
CA GLU A 40 1.33 3.51 9.75
C GLU A 40 2.39 3.75 8.69
N GLY A 41 2.33 4.90 8.04
CA GLY A 41 3.26 5.23 6.97
C GLY A 41 3.20 6.69 6.57
N THR A 42 4.08 7.02 5.65
CA THR A 42 4.17 8.35 5.07
C THR A 42 4.52 8.22 3.59
N ASP A 43 3.90 9.04 2.78
CA ASP A 43 4.23 9.25 1.38
C ASP A 43 4.18 10.75 1.04
N SER A 44 4.23 11.09 -0.25
CA SER A 44 4.18 12.47 -0.75
C SER A 44 2.84 13.17 -0.50
N VAL A 45 1.77 12.45 -0.17
CA VAL A 45 0.48 13.04 0.24
C VAL A 45 0.50 13.42 1.72
N GLY A 46 1.10 12.57 2.55
CA GLY A 46 1.30 12.85 3.98
C GLY A 46 1.36 11.59 4.84
N SER A 47 1.29 11.77 6.16
CA SER A 47 1.22 10.65 7.11
C SER A 47 -0.17 10.04 7.17
N PHE A 48 -0.21 8.72 7.31
CA PHE A 48 -1.44 7.93 7.30
C PHE A 48 -1.37 6.73 8.25
N ILE A 49 -2.55 6.25 8.62
CA ILE A 49 -2.74 4.97 9.30
C ILE A 49 -3.45 3.97 8.40
N VAL A 50 -3.28 2.69 8.67
CA VAL A 50 -3.93 1.58 7.99
C VAL A 50 -4.70 0.73 8.99
N ALA A 51 -5.93 0.36 8.65
CA ALA A 51 -6.71 -0.65 9.36
C ALA A 51 -7.51 -1.51 8.40
N GLY A 52 -7.48 -2.83 8.59
CA GLY A 52 -8.11 -3.76 7.68
C GLY A 52 -8.05 -5.22 8.12
N ARG A 53 -8.24 -6.11 7.15
CA ARG A 53 -8.21 -7.56 7.32
C ARG A 53 -7.42 -8.23 6.19
N TYR A 54 -6.91 -9.42 6.46
CA TYR A 54 -6.32 -10.30 5.45
C TYR A 54 -6.80 -11.73 5.66
N ASP A 55 -6.82 -12.49 4.57
CA ASP A 55 -7.03 -13.92 4.56
C ASP A 55 -5.79 -14.58 3.95
N ALA A 56 -5.00 -15.22 4.81
CA ALA A 56 -3.77 -15.90 4.38
C ALA A 56 -4.05 -17.10 3.45
N ALA A 57 -5.20 -17.77 3.59
CA ALA A 57 -5.55 -18.90 2.75
C ALA A 57 -6.03 -18.46 1.37
N ALA A 58 -6.86 -17.41 1.32
CA ALA A 58 -7.33 -16.82 0.06
C ALA A 58 -6.27 -15.92 -0.61
N ARG A 59 -5.22 -15.53 0.13
CA ARG A 59 -4.18 -14.59 -0.30
C ARG A 59 -4.75 -13.21 -0.65
N GLU A 60 -5.78 -12.80 0.07
CA GLU A 60 -6.48 -11.54 -0.13
C GLU A 60 -6.30 -10.62 1.07
N CYS A 61 -6.33 -9.31 0.83
CA CYS A 61 -6.25 -8.30 1.87
C CYS A 61 -7.05 -7.07 1.49
N PHE A 62 -7.66 -6.46 2.50
CA PHE A 62 -8.52 -5.31 2.37
C PHE A 62 -8.21 -4.35 3.50
N TRP A 63 -7.89 -3.10 3.19
CA TRP A 63 -7.65 -2.11 4.23
C TRP A 63 -8.14 -0.73 3.83
N THR A 64 -8.42 0.07 4.85
CA THR A 64 -8.61 1.51 4.70
C THR A 64 -7.32 2.20 5.12
N LYS A 65 -6.82 3.07 4.24
CA LYS A 65 -5.77 4.03 4.54
C LYS A 65 -6.44 5.35 4.88
N THR A 66 -6.13 5.91 6.03
CA THR A 66 -6.68 7.20 6.49
C THR A 66 -5.55 8.18 6.66
N TYR A 67 -5.54 9.23 5.84
CA TYR A 67 -4.67 10.38 6.06
C TYR A 67 -5.19 11.18 7.26
N VAL A 68 -4.28 11.56 8.15
CA VAL A 68 -4.66 12.28 9.37
C VAL A 68 -5.38 13.58 8.99
N ALA A 69 -6.62 13.73 9.45
CA ALA A 69 -7.50 14.88 9.20
C ALA A 69 -7.91 15.14 7.73
N ALA A 70 -7.78 14.16 6.83
CA ALA A 70 -8.18 14.30 5.43
C ALA A 70 -9.21 13.23 5.01
N HIS A 71 -8.85 12.34 4.09
CA HIS A 71 -9.76 11.40 3.45
C HIS A 71 -9.32 9.94 3.63
N ASN A 72 -10.28 9.04 3.36
CA ASN A 72 -10.05 7.60 3.33
C ASN A 72 -9.78 7.11 1.91
N VAL A 73 -8.84 6.19 1.78
CA VAL A 73 -8.53 5.44 0.57
C VAL A 73 -8.77 3.96 0.84
N PHE A 74 -9.57 3.31 0.02
CA PHE A 74 -9.92 1.90 0.18
C PHE A 74 -9.05 1.04 -0.71
N TYR A 75 -8.38 0.05 -0.13
CA TYR A 75 -7.47 -0.86 -0.82
C TYR A 75 -8.05 -2.27 -0.85
N GLN A 76 -7.90 -2.91 -2.00
CA GLN A 76 -8.10 -4.34 -2.21
C GLN A 76 -6.84 -4.91 -2.87
N GLY A 77 -6.23 -5.90 -2.22
CA GLY A 77 -4.96 -6.47 -2.64
C GLY A 77 -4.93 -8.00 -2.64
N PHE A 78 -4.03 -8.53 -3.44
CA PHE A 78 -3.74 -9.95 -3.58
C PHE A 78 -2.25 -10.18 -3.30
N ARG A 79 -1.95 -11.19 -2.49
CA ARG A 79 -0.58 -11.60 -2.18
C ARG A 79 -0.06 -12.52 -3.27
N GLU A 80 0.96 -12.09 -3.99
CA GLU A 80 1.63 -12.89 -5.03
C GLU A 80 3.15 -12.78 -4.92
N GLY A 81 3.83 -13.93 -4.92
CA GLY A 81 5.27 -13.98 -4.65
C GLY A 81 5.65 -13.28 -3.34
N LYS A 82 6.58 -12.31 -3.44
CA LYS A 82 7.06 -11.53 -2.29
C LYS A 82 6.22 -10.28 -1.98
N GLY A 83 5.21 -9.93 -2.77
CA GLY A 83 4.51 -8.65 -2.65
C GLY A 83 2.99 -8.75 -2.63
N ILE A 84 2.36 -7.62 -2.34
CA ILE A 84 0.91 -7.41 -2.46
C ILE A 84 0.68 -6.44 -3.61
N TRP A 85 -0.20 -6.79 -4.53
CA TRP A 85 -0.62 -5.90 -5.60
C TRP A 85 -2.15 -5.81 -5.66
N GLY A 86 -2.68 -4.76 -6.26
CA GLY A 86 -4.13 -4.62 -6.39
C GLY A 86 -4.55 -3.21 -6.75
N THR A 87 -5.72 -2.82 -6.28
CA THR A 87 -6.32 -1.52 -6.57
C THR A 87 -6.61 -0.73 -5.31
N TRP A 88 -6.66 0.58 -5.48
CA TRP A 88 -7.14 1.51 -4.47
C TRP A 88 -8.18 2.45 -5.08
N GLU A 89 -9.09 2.96 -4.25
CA GLU A 89 -10.09 3.95 -4.65
C GLU A 89 -10.34 5.01 -3.56
N ILE A 90 -10.58 6.24 -4.00
CA ILE A 90 -11.26 7.30 -3.25
C ILE A 90 -12.59 7.52 -3.95
N ARG A 91 -13.68 7.18 -3.27
CA ARG A 91 -15.00 7.23 -3.87
C ARG A 91 -15.41 8.68 -4.20
N PRO A 92 -16.15 8.91 -5.30
CA PRO A 92 -16.64 7.91 -6.27
C PRO A 92 -15.77 7.72 -7.53
N THR A 93 -14.75 8.54 -7.77
CA THR A 93 -14.14 8.68 -9.11
C THR A 93 -12.64 8.40 -9.18
N VAL A 94 -11.91 8.55 -8.08
CA VAL A 94 -10.45 8.45 -8.10
C VAL A 94 -10.04 7.03 -7.76
N LYS A 95 -9.19 6.43 -8.59
CA LYS A 95 -8.71 5.07 -8.39
C LYS A 95 -7.36 4.86 -9.05
N GLY A 96 -6.73 3.75 -8.71
CA GLY A 96 -5.51 3.32 -9.35
C GLY A 96 -5.02 1.96 -8.89
N GLY A 97 -3.82 1.60 -9.33
CA GLY A 97 -3.17 0.36 -8.94
C GLY A 97 -2.16 0.59 -7.82
N PHE A 98 -1.71 -0.48 -7.19
CA PHE A 98 -0.56 -0.45 -6.31
C PHE A 98 0.22 -1.77 -6.34
N GLN A 99 1.47 -1.70 -5.92
CA GLN A 99 2.32 -2.84 -5.66
C GLN A 99 3.24 -2.52 -4.48
N LEU A 100 3.24 -3.39 -3.46
CA LEU A 100 4.02 -3.27 -2.22
C LEU A 100 4.81 -4.56 -1.98
N TRP A 101 5.99 -4.45 -1.38
CA TRP A 101 6.81 -5.60 -0.95
C TRP A 101 7.54 -5.30 0.38
N PRO A 102 7.84 -6.33 1.18
CA PRO A 102 8.52 -6.17 2.46
C PRO A 102 10.02 -5.90 2.25
N LEU A 103 10.60 -5.06 3.11
CA LEU A 103 12.04 -4.76 3.08
C LEU A 103 12.90 -5.86 3.76
N GLY A 104 12.32 -6.65 4.67
CA GLY A 104 13.05 -7.54 5.58
C GLY A 104 13.22 -9.02 5.18
N ALA A 105 13.09 -9.39 3.91
CA ALA A 105 13.22 -10.80 3.47
C ALA A 105 14.02 -10.95 2.16
N ASP A 106 15.21 -10.36 2.11
CA ASP A 106 16.20 -10.45 1.02
C ASP A 106 16.07 -9.42 -0.13
N GLY A 107 16.19 -8.13 0.19
CA GLY A 107 16.85 -7.18 -0.72
C GLY A 107 16.02 -6.58 -1.87
N GLY A 108 14.73 -6.29 -1.67
CA GLY A 108 13.89 -5.60 -2.67
C GLY A 108 14.16 -4.09 -2.83
N GLU A 109 15.33 -3.58 -2.43
CA GLU A 109 15.62 -2.14 -2.38
C GLU A 109 16.16 -1.57 -3.70
N ASN A 110 16.81 -2.39 -4.55
CA ASN A 110 17.68 -1.85 -5.60
C ASN A 110 16.99 -1.47 -6.93
N GLU A 111 15.90 -2.12 -7.33
CA GLU A 111 15.29 -1.85 -8.65
C GLU A 111 14.20 -0.78 -8.60
N ALA A 112 13.53 -0.63 -7.45
CA ALA A 112 12.34 0.18 -7.34
C ALA A 112 12.59 1.67 -7.05
N VAL A 113 13.74 2.03 -6.49
CA VAL A 113 14.06 3.44 -6.19
C VAL A 113 14.13 4.29 -7.48
N GLN A 114 14.41 3.67 -8.63
CA GLN A 114 14.59 4.38 -9.90
C GLN A 114 13.29 4.78 -10.63
N GLU A 115 12.14 4.20 -10.26
CA GLU A 115 10.89 4.38 -11.03
C GLU A 115 9.85 5.28 -10.32
N ALA A 116 10.16 5.77 -9.12
CA ALA A 116 9.25 6.63 -8.37
C ALA A 116 9.38 8.11 -8.78
N GLU A 117 8.25 8.72 -9.14
CA GLU A 117 8.13 10.15 -9.41
C GLU A 117 7.61 10.89 -8.17
N GLU A 118 7.87 12.19 -8.09
CA GLU A 118 7.24 13.07 -7.10
C GLU A 118 5.78 13.35 -7.52
N LEU A 119 4.84 13.35 -6.59
CA LEU A 119 3.45 13.75 -6.89
C LEU A 119 3.40 15.25 -7.14
N PRO A 120 2.90 15.72 -8.30
CA PRO A 120 2.50 17.12 -8.46
C PRO A 120 1.52 17.54 -7.36
N ALA A 121 1.74 18.71 -6.76
CA ALA A 121 0.92 19.22 -5.66
C ALA A 121 -0.58 19.34 -6.01
N GLU A 122 -0.90 19.54 -7.28
CA GLU A 122 -2.26 19.66 -7.82
C GLU A 122 -3.05 18.34 -7.77
N LEU A 123 -2.36 17.22 -7.61
CA LEU A 123 -2.94 15.88 -7.57
C LEU A 123 -3.11 15.35 -6.14
N LEU A 124 -2.68 16.12 -5.15
CA LEU A 124 -2.99 15.84 -3.76
C LEU A 124 -4.47 16.15 -3.56
N PRO A 125 -5.29 15.17 -3.15
CA PRO A 125 -6.68 15.45 -2.78
C PRO A 125 -6.72 16.50 -1.67
N SER A 126 -7.54 17.53 -1.88
CA SER A 126 -7.70 18.70 -0.99
C SER A 126 -8.30 18.36 0.36
#